data_AF-A0A7L2SPN3-F1
#
_entry.id   AF-A0A7L2SPN3-F1
#
_cell.length_a   1.000
_cell.length_b   1.000
_cell.length_c   1.000
_cell.angle_alpha   90.00
_cell.angle_beta   90.00
_cell.angle_gamma   90.00
#
_symmetry.space_group_name_H-M   'P 1'
#
loop_
_entity.id
_entity.type
_entity.pdbx_description
1 polymer ?
#
loop_
_entity_poly.entity_id
_entity_poly.type
_entity_poly.pdbx_seq_one_letter_code
_entity_poly.pdbx_strand_id
1 'polypeptide(L)'
;CKIENCESCFSRNFCTKCKEGLYLHKGRCYVTCPEGYAAANGTMECSTQCEMSEWGPWGPCSKKRKLCGFRKGNEDRTRRILQAPSGDVSLCPA
;
A
#
# COMPACT_ATOMS: atom_id res chain seq x y z
N CYS A 1 27.38 11.41 6.20
CA CYS A 1 26.65 10.45 5.34
C CYS A 1 27.47 10.17 4.09
N LYS A 2 27.45 8.94 3.54
CA LYS A 2 27.96 8.67 2.17
C LYS A 2 26.80 8.44 1.18
N ILE A 3 25.59 8.79 1.58
CA ILE A 3 24.37 8.59 0.79
C ILE A 3 23.98 9.93 0.17
N GLU A 4 23.84 9.92 -1.15
CA GLU A 4 23.40 11.07 -1.93
C GLU A 4 21.99 11.49 -1.51
N ASN A 5 21.73 12.81 -1.49
CA ASN A 5 20.43 13.39 -1.17
C ASN A 5 19.88 13.07 0.24
N CYS A 6 20.75 12.68 1.16
CA CYS A 6 20.41 12.44 2.56
C CYS A 6 20.70 13.66 3.45
N GLU A 7 19.73 14.07 4.26
CA GLU A 7 19.83 15.18 5.23
C GLU A 7 20.39 14.70 6.58
N SER A 8 19.95 13.53 7.06
CA SER A 8 20.42 12.93 8.33
C SER A 8 20.66 11.44 8.18
N CYS A 9 21.74 10.94 8.78
CA CYS A 9 22.06 9.51 8.79
C CYS A 9 22.16 8.95 10.19
N PHE A 10 21.67 7.72 10.34
CA PHE A 10 21.99 6.86 11.48
C PHE A 10 23.38 6.23 11.33
N SER A 11 23.79 5.88 10.10
CA SER A 11 25.11 5.29 9.83
C SER A 11 25.63 5.69 8.45
N ARG A 12 26.89 5.35 8.12
CA ARG A 12 27.51 5.67 6.82
C ARG A 12 26.66 5.23 5.61
N ASN A 13 25.90 4.15 5.77
CA ASN A 13 25.02 3.56 4.75
C ASN A 13 23.53 3.55 5.13
N PHE A 14 23.12 4.30 6.15
CA PHE A 14 21.71 4.34 6.56
C PHE A 14 21.25 5.78 6.79
N CYS A 15 20.44 6.29 5.87
CA CYS A 15 19.77 7.57 5.96
C CYS A 15 18.51 7.47 6.82
N THR A 16 18.30 8.43 7.71
CA THR A 16 17.06 8.56 8.50
C THR A 16 16.17 9.69 8.00
N LYS A 17 16.72 10.64 7.25
CA LYS A 17 15.94 11.75 6.67
C LYS A 17 16.51 12.16 5.31
N CYS A 18 15.68 12.12 4.28
CA CYS A 18 16.03 12.59 2.94
C CYS A 18 15.78 14.09 2.79
N LYS A 19 16.45 14.73 1.83
CA LYS A 19 16.12 16.10 1.44
C LYS A 19 14.67 16.17 0.91
N GLU A 20 14.06 17.35 1.01
CA GLU A 20 12.69 17.58 0.53
C GLU A 20 12.51 17.16 -0.93
N GLY A 21 11.39 16.48 -1.21
CA GLY A 21 11.05 15.99 -2.54
C GLY A 21 11.67 14.64 -2.92
N LEU A 22 12.40 13.99 -2.02
CA LEU A 22 12.91 12.63 -2.21
C LEU A 22 12.25 11.65 -1.24
N TYR A 23 12.06 10.42 -1.70
CA TYR A 23 11.46 9.34 -0.95
C TYR A 23 12.51 8.48 -0.25
N LEU A 24 12.33 8.27 1.06
CA LEU A 24 13.17 7.39 1.86
C LEU A 24 12.72 5.93 1.69
N HIS A 25 13.66 5.07 1.32
CA HIS A 25 13.44 3.64 1.18
C HIS A 25 14.65 2.87 1.70
N LYS A 26 14.47 2.00 2.70
CA LYS A 26 15.53 1.13 3.28
C LYS A 26 16.84 1.90 3.59
N GLY A 27 16.72 3.13 4.09
CA GLY A 27 17.86 3.96 4.45
C GLY A 27 18.58 4.63 3.26
N ARG A 28 17.94 4.72 2.09
CA ARG A 28 18.43 5.48 0.92
C ARG A 28 17.33 6.40 0.39
N CYS A 29 17.74 7.46 -0.31
CA CYS A 29 16.84 8.47 -0.86
C CYS A 29 16.70 8.30 -2.37
N TYR A 30 15.47 8.27 -2.87
CA TYR A 30 15.15 8.13 -4.29
C TYR A 30 14.22 9.25 -4.75
N VAL A 31 14.35 9.67 -6.01
CA VAL A 31 13.45 10.69 -6.60
C VAL A 31 12.03 10.15 -6.79
N THR A 32 11.89 8.85 -7.00
CA THR A 32 10.63 8.11 -7.14
C THR A 32 10.78 6.74 -6.48
N CYS A 33 9.69 6.17 -5.97
CA CYS A 33 9.75 4.84 -5.38
C CYS A 33 10.03 3.76 -6.45
N PRO A 34 10.87 2.75 -6.12
CA PRO A 34 11.16 1.62 -7.00
C PRO A 34 9.92 0.73 -7.21
N GLU A 35 9.95 -0.11 -8.24
CA GLU A 35 8.87 -1.07 -8.57
C GLU A 35 8.44 -1.90 -7.35
N GLY A 36 7.13 -1.99 -7.11
CA GLY A 36 6.57 -2.62 -5.91
C GLY A 36 6.36 -1.68 -4.72
N TYR A 37 6.81 -0.42 -4.82
CA TYR A 37 6.70 0.57 -3.77
C TYR A 37 6.02 1.85 -4.27
N ALA A 38 5.14 2.39 -3.44
CA ALA A 38 4.48 3.67 -3.68
C ALA A 38 4.80 4.62 -2.53
N ALA A 39 4.73 5.92 -2.81
CA ALA A 39 4.74 6.93 -1.76
C ALA A 39 3.54 6.67 -0.85
N ALA A 40 3.78 6.43 0.44
CA ALA A 40 2.69 6.39 1.39
C ALA A 40 1.97 7.74 1.40
N ASN A 41 0.64 7.75 1.36
CA ASN A 41 -0.18 8.95 1.16
C ASN A 41 0.25 10.09 2.11
N GLY A 42 0.91 11.11 1.57
CA GLY A 42 1.34 12.31 2.29
C GLY A 42 2.70 12.22 2.99
N THR A 43 3.43 11.10 2.92
CA THR A 43 4.79 10.99 3.47
C THR A 43 5.84 10.77 2.38
N MET A 44 7.03 11.32 2.60
CA MET A 44 8.21 11.13 1.74
C MET A 44 8.89 9.78 2.02
N GLU A 45 8.09 8.72 2.16
CA GLU A 45 8.56 7.38 2.47
C GLU A 45 7.97 6.38 1.47
N CYS A 46 8.84 5.55 0.91
CA CYS A 46 8.40 4.46 0.05
C CYS A 46 7.92 3.30 0.91
N SER A 47 6.64 2.97 0.77
CA SER A 47 6.04 1.79 1.37
C SER A 47 5.66 0.81 0.26
N THR A 48 5.64 -0.50 0.55
CA THR A 48 5.19 -1.45 -0.49
C THR A 48 3.76 -1.13 -0.85
N GLN A 49 3.45 -1.11 -2.14
CA GLN A 49 2.06 -1.05 -2.55
C GLN A 49 1.33 -2.29 -2.01
N CYS A 50 0.05 -2.12 -1.67
CA CYS A 50 -0.78 -3.26 -1.30
C CYS A 50 -1.04 -4.10 -2.54
N GLU A 51 -0.23 -5.15 -2.74
CA GLU A 51 -0.51 -6.15 -3.76
C GLU A 51 -1.71 -6.97 -3.29
N MET A 52 -2.78 -6.93 -4.07
CA MET A 52 -4.00 -7.66 -3.79
C MET A 52 -4.22 -8.72 -4.86
N SER A 53 -4.85 -9.82 -4.46
CA SER A 53 -5.25 -10.85 -5.40
C SER A 53 -6.25 -10.29 -6.41
N GLU A 54 -6.42 -11.01 -7.51
CA GLU A 54 -7.60 -10.82 -8.34
C GLU A 54 -8.87 -10.93 -7.48
N TRP A 55 -9.89 -10.17 -7.89
CA TRP A 55 -11.20 -10.21 -7.24
C TRP A 55 -11.80 -11.61 -7.38
N GLY A 56 -12.35 -12.13 -6.29
CA GLY A 56 -13.22 -13.29 -6.36
C GLY A 56 -14.47 -12.99 -7.20
N PRO A 57 -15.18 -14.04 -7.65
CA PRO A 57 -16.44 -13.86 -8.35
C PRO A 57 -17.43 -13.08 -7.48
N TRP A 58 -18.31 -12.31 -8.12
CA TRP A 58 -19.42 -11.66 -7.42
C TRP A 58 -20.30 -12.71 -6.75
N GLY A 59 -20.62 -12.48 -5.48
CA GLY A 59 -21.62 -13.26 -4.76
C GLY A 59 -23.02 -13.04 -5.34
N PRO A 60 -23.98 -13.91 -5.02
CA PRO A 60 -25.35 -13.77 -5.51
C PRO A 60 -25.98 -12.47 -4.98
N CYS A 61 -26.78 -11.83 -5.84
CA CYS A 61 -27.55 -10.65 -5.43
C CYS A 61 -28.43 -11.02 -4.22
N SER A 62 -28.30 -10.27 -3.11
CA SER A 62 -29.03 -10.54 -1.88
C SER A 62 -29.58 -9.26 -1.25
N LYS A 63 -30.70 -9.36 -0.53
CA LYS A 63 -31.28 -8.26 0.24
C LYS A 63 -31.77 -8.75 1.59
N LYS A 64 -31.29 -8.15 2.69
CA LYS A 64 -31.61 -8.58 4.07
C LYS A 64 -31.40 -10.09 4.28
N ARG A 65 -30.27 -10.64 3.78
CA ARG A 65 -29.93 -12.07 3.79
C ARG A 65 -30.88 -13.00 3.02
N LYS A 66 -31.81 -12.46 2.22
CA LYS A 66 -32.64 -13.25 1.29
C LYS A 66 -32.01 -13.21 -0.11
N LEU A 67 -32.10 -14.33 -0.83
CA LEU A 67 -31.61 -14.49 -2.21
C LEU A 67 -32.72 -14.32 -3.26
N CYS A 68 -33.98 -14.37 -2.85
CA CYS A 68 -35.13 -14.15 -3.73
C CYS A 68 -36.19 -13.26 -3.06
N GLY A 69 -37.16 -12.76 -3.86
CA GLY A 69 -38.28 -11.96 -3.36
C GLY A 69 -38.01 -10.45 -3.26
N PHE A 70 -37.01 -9.92 -3.97
CA PHE A 70 -36.72 -8.48 -4.05
C PHE A 70 -36.42 -8.05 -5.49
N ARG A 71 -36.78 -6.80 -5.82
CA ARG A 71 -36.53 -6.21 -7.15
C ARG A 71 -35.12 -5.62 -7.32
N LYS A 72 -34.40 -5.39 -6.22
CA LYS A 72 -33.03 -4.84 -6.18
C LYS A 72 -32.33 -5.30 -4.89
N GLY A 73 -31.13 -5.85 -5.01
CA GLY A 73 -30.27 -6.27 -3.89
C GLY A 73 -28.85 -5.74 -4.06
N ASN A 74 -27.95 -6.22 -3.20
CA ASN A 74 -26.52 -5.91 -3.23
C ASN A 74 -25.74 -7.20 -3.55
N GLU A 75 -24.59 -7.03 -4.19
CA GLU A 75 -23.65 -8.10 -4.47
C GLU A 75 -22.34 -7.77 -3.75
N ASP A 76 -21.77 -8.77 -3.10
CA ASP A 76 -20.53 -8.65 -2.36
C ASP A 76 -19.48 -9.52 -3.05
N ARG A 77 -18.25 -9.00 -3.16
CA ARG A 77 -17.09 -9.77 -3.61
C ARG A 77 -15.93 -9.53 -2.67
N THR A 78 -15.06 -10.52 -2.54
CA THR A 78 -13.89 -10.44 -1.68
C THR A 78 -12.62 -10.69 -2.49
N ARG A 79 -11.53 -10.04 -2.10
CA ARG A 79 -10.16 -10.32 -2.55
C ARG A 79 -9.27 -10.42 -1.34
N ARG A 80 -8.11 -11.06 -1.49
CA ARG A 80 -7.13 -11.20 -0.41
C ARG A 80 -5.96 -10.27 -0.66
N ILE A 81 -5.36 -9.75 0.41
CA ILE A 81 -4.12 -8.99 0.32
C ILE A 81 -2.98 -10.01 0.22
N LEU A 82 -2.24 -9.96 -0.89
CA LEU A 82 -1.07 -10.81 -1.14
C LEU A 82 0.18 -10.21 -0.49
N GLN A 83 0.31 -8.88 -0.51
CA GLN A 83 1.41 -8.16 0.12
C GLN A 83 0.91 -6.87 0.77
N ALA A 84 1.25 -6.70 2.04
CA ALA A 84 0.87 -5.53 2.83
C ALA A 84 2.10 -4.66 3.18
N PRO A 85 1.98 -3.33 3.17
CA PRO A 85 3.02 -2.41 3.63
C PRO A 85 3.39 -2.69 5.07
N SER A 86 4.67 -3.02 5.26
CA SER A 86 5.27 -3.33 6.57
C SER A 86 4.59 -4.48 7.33
N GLY A 87 3.83 -5.33 6.62
CA GLY A 87 3.04 -6.41 7.23
C GLY A 87 1.71 -5.94 7.85
N ASP A 88 1.37 -4.65 7.77
CA ASP A 88 0.11 -4.13 8.27
C ASP A 88 -0.96 -4.11 7.18
N VAL A 89 -1.83 -5.12 7.25
CA VAL A 89 -2.93 -5.36 6.30
C VAL A 89 -3.98 -4.24 6.35
N SER A 90 -4.06 -3.49 7.46
CA SER A 90 -5.04 -2.41 7.69
C SER A 90 -4.78 -1.18 6.82
N LEU A 91 -3.55 -1.03 6.32
CA LEU A 91 -3.17 0.04 5.40
C LEU A 91 -3.61 -0.22 3.95
N CYS A 92 -4.16 -1.41 3.68
CA CYS A 92 -4.62 -1.77 2.35
C CYS A 92 -6.10 -1.43 2.14
N PRO A 93 -6.45 -0.88 0.97
CA PRO A 93 -7.85 -0.63 0.63
C PRO A 93 -8.63 -1.94 0.58
N ALA A 94 -9.76 -1.98 1.30
CA ALA A 94 -10.74 -3.07 1.25
C ALA A 94 -11.38 -3.21 -0.14
#